data_AF-A0A0M1JFC0-F1
#
_entry.id   AF-A0A0M1JFC0-F1
#
_cell.length_a   1.000
_cell.length_b   1.000
_cell.length_c   1.000
_cell.angle_alpha   90.00
_cell.angle_beta   90.00
_cell.angle_gamma   90.00
#
_symmetry.space_group_name_H-M   'P 1'
#
loop_
_entity.id
_entity.type
_entity.pdbx_description
1 polymer ?
#
loop_
_entity_poly.entity_id
_entity_poly.type
_entity_poly.pdbx_seq_one_letter_code
_entity_poly.pdbx_strand_id
1 'polypeptide(L)'
;MPSVKHSPPSLKPVPPSPWLKKNINGIEYWVYILTGLCGINIRGLALLCGVHENAIRSAIRNAQKYLQKVGEEVRKIRETDLYNLLKDKEIFLEEVRNLSPIQQGGPVKIIVLEVCLIFISYYAKKGKPQAIETLSLFSKFGAEQFIYIQTGYIARPESVVLGEIEYLTAKETVQVNKSRQAEARFFTNPMTGECGIALESLGYLCGGVAIKHVQAFLNTQNEPFLQPDHPEQIVKATVCAEVLQHFGHEHKPRKTVAQHWAKALDPMVPTLHKKTNYQAPAVTDREMQLELQNNELKEENSRLKQLVKEDETQGLKKRHRLMGRVLQWAIPKNLYDVRLEEETSYITQLLDGLILKRLPQQSLPKDVILPDGLTLDAEISLLTYKSPLESLNLWTIQELIGHYVGYRKILAAHHPKHTLPDAKQFALYAITTIYPQELIKQVGTTAWQPTIKNGVYQLCGFGLEITVIVINEITTAPHNRPWNLLSSQQTTIDYALNQDVPLPDDLRQYFERNS
;
A
#
# COMPACT_ATOMS: atom_id res chain seq x y z
N MET A 1 12.56 8.13 -52.78
CA MET A 1 11.27 7.42 -52.52
C MET A 1 11.31 6.89 -51.09
N PRO A 2 10.18 6.89 -50.37
CA PRO A 2 9.85 7.89 -49.36
C PRO A 2 10.16 7.47 -47.92
N SER A 3 10.22 8.48 -47.06
CA SER A 3 10.19 8.39 -45.61
C SER A 3 8.94 7.65 -45.12
N VAL A 4 9.11 6.60 -44.33
CA VAL A 4 8.01 6.01 -43.57
C VAL A 4 8.19 6.38 -42.11
N LYS A 5 7.62 7.53 -41.73
CA LYS A 5 7.21 7.81 -40.37
C LYS A 5 5.89 7.08 -40.14
N HIS A 6 5.93 5.97 -39.40
CA HIS A 6 4.73 5.46 -38.72
C HIS A 6 4.99 5.46 -37.22
N SER A 7 4.77 6.62 -36.61
CA SER A 7 4.31 6.66 -35.23
C SER A 7 2.86 6.16 -35.24
N PRO A 8 2.48 5.15 -34.43
CA PRO A 8 1.08 4.79 -34.30
C PRO A 8 0.31 5.98 -33.71
N PRO A 9 -0.94 6.23 -34.13
CA PRO A 9 -1.76 7.26 -33.52
C PRO A 9 -1.93 6.90 -32.04
N SER A 10 -1.41 7.74 -31.16
CA SER A 10 -1.76 7.69 -29.75
C SER A 10 -3.29 7.74 -29.66
N LEU A 11 -3.91 6.61 -29.33
CA LEU A 11 -5.28 6.57 -28.85
C LEU A 11 -5.30 7.33 -27.52
N LYS A 12 -5.40 8.66 -27.60
CA LYS A 12 -5.87 9.44 -26.45
C LYS A 12 -7.30 8.96 -26.22
N PRO A 13 -7.64 8.41 -25.04
CA PRO A 13 -9.02 8.06 -24.73
C PRO A 13 -9.86 9.33 -24.90
N VAL A 14 -10.97 9.21 -25.63
CA VAL A 14 -11.97 10.28 -25.70
C VAL A 14 -12.37 10.58 -24.25
N PRO A 15 -12.28 11.84 -23.79
CA PRO A 15 -12.65 12.16 -22.42
C PRO A 15 -14.10 11.72 -22.18
N PRO A 16 -14.40 11.11 -21.01
CA PRO A 16 -15.75 10.68 -20.69
C PRO A 16 -16.71 11.87 -20.84
N SER A 17 -17.87 11.62 -21.44
CA SER A 17 -18.91 12.65 -21.61
C SER A 17 -19.21 13.29 -20.24
N PRO A 18 -19.28 14.63 -20.14
CA PRO A 18 -19.60 15.31 -18.87
C PRO A 18 -21.08 15.15 -18.46
N TRP A 19 -21.79 14.19 -19.06
CA TRP A 19 -23.21 13.92 -18.89
C TRP A 19 -23.43 12.52 -18.34
N LEU A 20 -24.10 12.43 -17.20
CA LEU A 20 -24.70 11.18 -16.73
C LEU A 20 -26.08 11.02 -17.35
N LYS A 21 -26.36 9.80 -17.80
CA LYS A 21 -27.61 9.43 -18.46
C LYS A 21 -28.15 8.13 -17.88
N LYS A 22 -29.45 8.07 -17.63
CA LYS A 22 -30.17 6.81 -17.41
C LYS A 22 -31.48 6.80 -18.18
N ASN A 23 -31.76 5.69 -18.87
CA ASN A 23 -33.07 5.43 -19.46
C ASN A 23 -33.82 4.43 -18.57
N ILE A 24 -35.01 4.80 -18.12
CA ILE A 24 -35.89 3.95 -17.33
C ILE A 24 -37.27 4.00 -17.98
N ASN A 25 -37.73 2.87 -18.50
CA ASN A 25 -39.05 2.74 -19.13
C ASN A 25 -39.34 3.79 -20.22
N GLY A 26 -38.32 4.20 -20.99
CA GLY A 26 -38.46 5.19 -22.06
C GLY A 26 -38.36 6.64 -21.62
N ILE A 27 -38.12 6.89 -20.33
CA ILE A 27 -37.79 8.21 -19.77
C ILE A 27 -36.27 8.32 -19.68
N GLU A 28 -35.69 9.27 -20.40
CA GLU A 28 -34.26 9.54 -20.30
C GLU A 28 -34.01 10.71 -19.36
N TYR A 29 -33.33 10.41 -18.26
CA TYR A 29 -32.86 11.36 -17.28
C TYR A 29 -31.41 11.73 -17.59
N TRP A 30 -31.11 13.02 -17.54
CA TRP A 30 -29.79 13.55 -17.83
C TRP A 30 -29.35 14.52 -16.73
N VAL A 31 -28.07 14.44 -16.36
CA VAL A 31 -27.42 15.37 -15.41
C VAL A 31 -26.05 15.77 -15.95
N TYR A 32 -25.77 17.07 -15.97
CA TYR A 32 -24.45 17.61 -16.23
C TYR A 32 -23.61 17.53 -14.95
N ILE A 33 -22.55 16.73 -14.98
CA ILE A 33 -21.82 16.31 -13.78
C ILE A 33 -21.24 17.50 -13.01
N LEU A 34 -20.77 18.53 -13.73
CA LEU A 34 -20.04 19.65 -13.13
C LEU A 34 -20.92 20.66 -12.40
N THR A 35 -22.18 20.83 -12.81
CA THR A 35 -23.06 21.85 -12.23
C THR A 35 -24.35 21.29 -11.63
N GLY A 36 -24.62 20.00 -11.82
CA GLY A 36 -25.87 19.36 -11.38
C GLY A 36 -27.09 19.73 -12.24
N LEU A 37 -26.93 20.55 -13.28
CA LEU A 37 -28.03 20.89 -14.20
C LEU A 37 -28.60 19.63 -14.83
N CYS A 38 -29.92 19.47 -14.77
CA CYS A 38 -30.56 18.23 -15.16
C CYS A 38 -31.84 18.44 -15.95
N GLY A 39 -32.29 17.37 -16.60
CA GLY A 39 -33.44 17.43 -17.49
C GLY A 39 -33.92 16.07 -17.97
N ILE A 40 -35.00 16.11 -18.74
CA ILE A 40 -35.72 14.93 -19.23
C ILE A 40 -35.94 15.05 -20.73
N ASN A 41 -35.82 13.95 -21.46
CA ASN A 41 -36.14 13.95 -22.89
C ASN A 41 -37.65 14.18 -23.14
N ILE A 42 -37.99 14.72 -24.32
CA ILE A 42 -39.37 15.10 -24.70
C ILE A 42 -40.36 13.93 -24.52
N ARG A 43 -39.97 12.74 -24.96
CA ARG A 43 -40.79 11.52 -24.87
C ARG A 43 -41.04 11.13 -23.42
N GLY A 44 -40.00 11.16 -22.59
CA GLY A 44 -40.11 10.86 -21.16
C GLY A 44 -41.01 11.86 -20.43
N LEU A 45 -40.87 13.15 -20.71
CA LEU A 45 -41.75 14.17 -20.13
C LEU A 45 -43.23 13.94 -20.53
N ALA A 46 -43.49 13.53 -21.76
CA ALA A 46 -44.85 13.23 -22.21
C ALA A 46 -45.45 12.05 -21.43
N LEU A 47 -44.66 11.01 -21.16
CA LEU A 47 -45.06 9.86 -20.33
C LEU A 47 -45.37 10.31 -18.90
N LEU A 48 -44.48 11.08 -18.27
CA LEU A 48 -44.68 11.63 -16.92
C LEU A 48 -45.91 12.53 -16.82
N CYS A 49 -46.24 13.25 -17.90
CA CYS A 49 -47.44 14.08 -17.97
C CYS A 49 -48.72 13.32 -18.33
N GLY A 50 -48.63 12.05 -18.77
CA GLY A 50 -49.77 11.27 -19.25
C GLY A 50 -50.38 11.82 -20.56
N VAL A 51 -49.55 12.32 -21.47
CA VAL A 51 -49.97 12.92 -22.75
C VAL A 51 -49.17 12.38 -23.93
N HIS A 52 -49.68 12.60 -25.14
CA HIS A 52 -48.96 12.25 -26.36
C HIS A 52 -47.77 13.21 -26.58
N GLU A 53 -46.65 12.70 -27.08
CA GLU A 53 -45.42 13.47 -27.32
C GLU A 53 -45.65 14.73 -28.18
N ASN A 54 -46.57 14.63 -29.14
CA ASN A 54 -47.00 15.75 -29.99
C ASN A 54 -47.56 16.94 -29.19
N ALA A 55 -48.17 16.72 -28.03
CA ALA A 55 -48.69 17.80 -27.19
C ALA A 55 -47.54 18.64 -26.61
N ILE A 56 -46.50 17.97 -26.08
CA ILE A 56 -45.28 18.62 -25.57
C ILE A 56 -44.56 19.34 -26.72
N ARG A 57 -44.35 18.66 -27.86
CA ARG A 57 -43.69 19.26 -29.04
C ARG A 57 -44.42 20.48 -29.58
N SER A 58 -45.75 20.45 -29.63
CA SER A 58 -46.56 21.56 -30.13
C SER A 58 -46.52 22.75 -29.18
N ALA A 59 -46.57 22.50 -27.86
CA ALA A 59 -46.44 23.54 -26.85
C ALA A 59 -45.06 24.24 -26.92
N ILE A 60 -43.97 23.45 -26.98
CA ILE A 60 -42.61 23.98 -27.16
C ILE A 60 -42.50 24.77 -28.47
N ARG A 61 -42.98 24.22 -29.60
CA ARG A 61 -42.94 24.91 -30.90
C ARG A 61 -43.70 26.23 -30.86
N ASN A 62 -44.84 26.29 -30.18
CA ASN A 62 -45.62 27.51 -30.05
C ASN A 62 -44.91 28.54 -29.16
N ALA A 63 -44.26 28.12 -28.08
CA ALA A 63 -43.45 28.99 -27.23
C ALA A 63 -42.22 29.54 -27.99
N GLN A 64 -41.50 28.69 -28.74
CA GLN A 64 -40.32 29.09 -29.52
C GLN A 64 -40.63 29.98 -30.72
N LYS A 65 -41.85 29.91 -31.30
CA LYS A 65 -42.27 30.81 -32.39
C LYS A 65 -42.29 32.29 -31.99
N TYR A 66 -42.26 32.61 -30.70
CA TYR A 66 -42.09 33.97 -30.21
C TYR A 66 -40.69 34.56 -30.51
N LEU A 67 -39.65 33.71 -30.61
CA LEU A 67 -38.28 34.13 -30.96
C LEU A 67 -38.11 34.48 -32.45
N GLN A 68 -39.03 34.05 -33.31
CA GLN A 68 -39.06 34.43 -34.73
C GLN A 68 -40.13 35.52 -34.93
N LYS A 69 -39.75 36.67 -35.48
CA LYS A 69 -40.60 37.86 -35.70
C LYS A 69 -41.93 37.55 -36.42
N VAL A 70 -42.97 37.11 -35.71
CA VAL A 70 -44.34 37.00 -36.24
C VAL A 70 -45.21 38.11 -35.63
N GLY A 71 -45.97 38.79 -36.50
CA GLY A 71 -46.75 40.00 -36.19
C GLY A 71 -47.80 39.84 -35.08
N GLU A 72 -48.13 40.95 -34.43
CA GLU A 72 -48.95 41.03 -33.21
C GLU A 72 -50.35 40.42 -33.33
N GLU A 73 -50.96 40.44 -34.52
CA GLU A 73 -52.32 39.92 -34.73
C GLU A 73 -52.42 38.38 -34.66
N VAL A 74 -51.36 37.65 -35.00
CA VAL A 74 -51.33 36.17 -34.90
C VAL A 74 -51.09 35.72 -33.45
N ARG A 75 -50.62 36.62 -32.57
CA ARG A 75 -50.25 36.32 -31.17
C ARG A 75 -51.47 36.04 -30.30
N LYS A 76 -52.55 36.82 -30.43
CA LYS A 76 -53.76 36.72 -29.58
C LYS A 76 -54.58 35.44 -29.78
N ILE A 77 -54.45 34.76 -30.92
CA ILE A 77 -55.27 33.58 -31.27
C ILE A 77 -54.72 32.28 -30.64
N ARG A 78 -53.48 32.28 -30.14
CA ARG A 78 -52.79 31.05 -29.64
C ARG A 78 -52.31 31.14 -28.19
N GLU A 79 -52.70 32.17 -27.46
CA GLU A 79 -52.37 32.31 -26.04
C GLU A 79 -53.12 31.24 -25.24
N THR A 80 -52.35 30.30 -24.69
CA THR A 80 -52.82 29.32 -23.71
C THR A 80 -52.10 29.57 -22.39
N ASP A 81 -52.69 29.16 -21.27
CA ASP A 81 -52.03 29.27 -19.95
C ASP A 81 -50.62 28.64 -19.97
N LEU A 82 -50.48 27.50 -20.66
CA LEU A 82 -49.20 26.82 -20.84
C LEU A 82 -48.21 27.63 -21.70
N TYR A 83 -48.68 28.30 -22.76
CA TYR A 83 -47.84 29.21 -23.54
C TYR A 83 -47.30 30.36 -22.68
N ASN A 84 -48.15 30.96 -21.85
CA ASN A 84 -47.74 32.06 -20.96
C ASN A 84 -46.75 31.64 -19.87
N LEU A 85 -46.75 30.36 -19.47
CA LEU A 85 -45.77 29.82 -18.52
C LEU A 85 -44.43 29.49 -19.18
N LEU A 86 -44.43 29.19 -20.48
CA LEU A 86 -43.24 28.76 -21.23
C LEU A 86 -42.55 29.90 -21.99
N LYS A 87 -43.24 31.00 -22.28
CA LYS A 87 -42.64 32.16 -22.94
C LYS A 87 -41.47 32.70 -22.11
N ASP A 88 -40.39 33.08 -22.78
CA ASP A 88 -39.15 33.63 -22.19
C ASP A 88 -38.32 32.65 -21.33
N LYS A 89 -38.59 31.33 -21.38
CA LYS A 89 -37.78 30.30 -20.70
C LYS A 89 -36.75 29.66 -21.65
N GLU A 90 -35.58 29.32 -21.12
CA GLU A 90 -34.64 28.38 -21.76
C GLU A 90 -35.23 26.97 -21.68
N ILE A 91 -35.57 26.39 -22.82
CA ILE A 91 -36.35 25.16 -22.89
C ILE A 91 -35.45 23.94 -22.84
N PHE A 92 -34.32 24.00 -23.54
CA PHE A 92 -33.41 22.87 -23.69
C PHE A 92 -32.10 23.12 -22.96
N LEU A 93 -31.50 22.05 -22.42
CA LEU A 93 -30.18 22.13 -21.77
C LEU A 93 -29.09 22.66 -22.71
N GLU A 94 -29.24 22.47 -24.03
CA GLU A 94 -28.33 23.02 -25.05
C GLU A 94 -28.34 24.56 -25.09
N GLU A 95 -29.46 25.19 -24.70
CA GLU A 95 -29.64 26.64 -24.64
C GLU A 95 -28.96 27.22 -23.39
N VAL A 96 -28.67 26.38 -22.38
CA VAL A 96 -27.96 26.75 -21.14
C VAL A 96 -26.45 26.66 -21.37
N ARG A 97 -25.76 27.80 -21.54
CA ARG A 97 -24.28 27.90 -21.63
C ARG A 97 -23.61 27.02 -22.72
N ASN A 98 -24.25 26.77 -23.87
CA ASN A 98 -23.73 25.91 -24.95
C ASN A 98 -23.39 24.46 -24.51
N LEU A 99 -24.11 23.95 -23.51
CA LEU A 99 -23.91 22.60 -22.96
C LEU A 99 -24.81 21.60 -23.69
N SER A 100 -24.44 21.19 -24.92
CA SER A 100 -25.23 20.21 -25.67
C SER A 100 -24.99 18.78 -25.14
N PRO A 101 -26.05 18.04 -24.76
CA PRO A 101 -25.96 16.60 -24.58
C PRO A 101 -25.72 15.95 -25.96
N ILE A 102 -24.64 15.18 -26.12
CA ILE A 102 -24.28 14.52 -27.39
C ILE A 102 -24.46 13.01 -27.23
N GLN A 103 -25.12 12.38 -28.19
CA GLN A 103 -25.22 10.91 -28.31
C GLN A 103 -24.76 10.49 -29.70
N GLN A 104 -24.26 9.25 -29.87
CA GLN A 104 -23.78 8.69 -31.15
C GLN A 104 -24.77 8.94 -32.31
N GLY A 105 -24.58 10.05 -33.04
CA GLY A 105 -25.50 10.54 -34.07
C GLY A 105 -25.85 12.04 -34.01
N GLY A 106 -25.53 12.78 -32.93
CA GLY A 106 -25.70 14.24 -32.86
C GLY A 106 -26.21 14.78 -31.51
N PRO A 107 -26.52 16.09 -31.42
CA PRO A 107 -27.06 16.71 -30.22
C PRO A 107 -28.47 16.20 -29.90
N VAL A 108 -28.74 15.96 -28.61
CA VAL A 108 -30.02 15.46 -28.10
C VAL A 108 -30.77 16.58 -27.37
N LYS A 109 -32.05 16.75 -27.72
CA LYS A 109 -32.92 17.76 -27.11
C LYS A 109 -33.47 17.29 -25.76
N ILE A 110 -32.84 17.76 -24.70
CA ILE A 110 -33.25 17.49 -23.31
C ILE A 110 -33.87 18.74 -22.70
N ILE A 111 -35.09 18.62 -22.18
CA ILE A 111 -35.84 19.72 -21.58
C ILE A 111 -35.29 19.98 -20.18
N VAL A 112 -34.99 21.24 -19.85
CA VAL A 112 -34.48 21.64 -18.52
C VAL A 112 -35.53 21.33 -17.45
N LEU A 113 -35.09 20.90 -16.25
CA LEU A 113 -35.99 20.49 -15.17
C LEU A 113 -37.05 21.54 -14.81
N GLU A 114 -36.70 22.83 -14.79
CA GLU A 114 -37.67 23.91 -14.53
C GLU A 114 -38.86 23.83 -15.51
N VAL A 115 -38.57 23.62 -16.80
CA VAL A 115 -39.58 23.50 -17.83
C VAL A 115 -40.34 22.17 -17.71
N CYS A 116 -39.68 21.08 -17.33
CA CYS A 116 -40.36 19.82 -17.00
C CYS A 116 -41.40 20.01 -15.89
N LEU A 117 -41.05 20.74 -14.82
CA LEU A 117 -41.94 21.03 -13.69
C LEU A 117 -43.17 21.85 -14.12
N ILE A 118 -43.01 22.79 -15.05
CA ILE A 118 -44.12 23.56 -15.62
C ILE A 118 -45.12 22.62 -16.32
N PHE A 119 -44.64 21.73 -17.19
CA PHE A 119 -45.50 20.77 -17.88
C PHE A 119 -46.21 19.81 -16.93
N ILE A 120 -45.47 19.22 -15.98
CA ILE A 120 -46.02 18.27 -15.00
C ILE A 120 -47.09 18.97 -14.14
N SER A 121 -46.80 20.17 -13.63
CA SER A 121 -47.74 20.94 -12.81
C SER A 121 -48.98 21.34 -13.61
N TYR A 122 -48.83 21.75 -14.86
CA TYR A 122 -49.94 22.11 -15.74
C TYR A 122 -50.88 20.92 -15.99
N TYR A 123 -50.33 19.75 -16.34
CA TYR A 123 -51.14 18.57 -16.61
C TYR A 123 -51.71 17.93 -15.34
N ALA A 124 -51.03 18.06 -14.19
CA ALA A 124 -51.59 17.69 -12.89
C ALA A 124 -52.83 18.54 -12.55
N LYS A 125 -52.77 19.86 -12.77
CA LYS A 125 -53.93 20.77 -12.61
C LYS A 125 -55.07 20.45 -13.57
N LYS A 126 -54.78 19.86 -14.74
CA LYS A 126 -55.77 19.35 -15.70
C LYS A 126 -56.29 17.95 -15.36
N GLY A 127 -55.93 17.39 -14.20
CA GLY A 127 -56.42 16.10 -13.71
C GLY A 127 -55.77 14.88 -14.35
N LYS A 128 -54.57 14.99 -14.93
CA LYS A 128 -53.86 13.83 -15.50
C LYS A 128 -53.24 12.98 -14.37
N PRO A 129 -53.62 11.69 -14.23
CA PRO A 129 -53.15 10.85 -13.12
C PRO A 129 -51.63 10.72 -13.04
N GLN A 130 -50.97 10.49 -14.18
CA GLN A 130 -49.50 10.33 -14.25
C GLN A 130 -48.77 11.60 -13.80
N ALA A 131 -49.31 12.77 -14.16
CA ALA A 131 -48.72 14.05 -13.77
C ALA A 131 -48.88 14.32 -12.26
N ILE A 132 -50.03 13.93 -11.68
CA ILE A 132 -50.28 14.03 -10.23
C ILE A 132 -49.33 13.12 -9.46
N GLU A 133 -49.16 11.87 -9.92
CA GLU A 133 -48.23 10.91 -9.31
C GLU A 133 -46.78 11.42 -9.39
N THR A 134 -46.35 11.89 -10.56
CA THR A 134 -45.02 12.47 -10.75
C THR A 134 -44.79 13.67 -9.84
N LEU A 135 -45.76 14.58 -9.73
CA LEU A 135 -45.68 15.75 -8.87
C LEU A 135 -45.59 15.35 -7.38
N SER A 136 -46.30 14.30 -6.97
CA SER A 136 -46.20 13.72 -5.61
C SER A 136 -44.81 13.16 -5.33
N LEU A 137 -44.24 12.40 -6.28
CA LEU A 137 -42.87 11.88 -6.19
C LEU A 137 -41.83 13.01 -6.07
N PHE A 138 -41.96 14.05 -6.91
CA PHE A 138 -41.07 15.20 -6.87
C PHE A 138 -41.21 16.00 -5.56
N SER A 139 -42.41 16.11 -5.01
CA SER A 139 -42.63 16.78 -3.72
C SER A 139 -42.02 15.98 -2.57
N LYS A 140 -42.03 14.65 -2.64
CA LYS A 140 -41.47 13.77 -1.60
C LYS A 140 -39.94 13.81 -1.53
N PHE A 141 -39.27 13.90 -2.68
CA PHE A 141 -37.81 13.78 -2.76
C PHE A 141 -37.08 15.08 -3.13
N GLY A 142 -37.77 16.07 -3.70
CA GLY A 142 -37.17 17.14 -4.47
C GLY A 142 -36.98 16.70 -5.92
N ALA A 143 -37.41 17.52 -6.89
CA ALA A 143 -37.40 17.16 -8.31
C ALA A 143 -35.98 16.90 -8.85
N GLU A 144 -34.99 17.70 -8.43
CA GLU A 144 -33.58 17.52 -8.78
C GLU A 144 -33.04 16.22 -8.19
N GLN A 145 -33.26 16.02 -6.88
CA GLN A 145 -32.79 14.84 -6.16
C GLN A 145 -33.41 13.55 -6.73
N PHE A 146 -34.66 13.59 -7.16
CA PHE A 146 -35.29 12.47 -7.85
C PHE A 146 -34.51 12.08 -9.11
N ILE A 147 -34.15 13.06 -9.95
CA ILE A 147 -33.37 12.83 -11.17
C ILE A 147 -31.94 12.36 -10.83
N TYR A 148 -31.34 12.88 -9.76
CA TYR A 148 -30.02 12.45 -9.29
C TYR A 148 -30.02 10.97 -8.90
N ILE A 149 -31.04 10.54 -8.14
CA ILE A 149 -31.23 9.13 -7.78
C ILE A 149 -31.40 8.26 -9.04
N GLN A 150 -32.20 8.69 -10.02
CA GLN A 150 -32.40 7.90 -11.24
C GLN A 150 -31.11 7.77 -12.07
N THR A 151 -30.31 8.83 -12.13
CA THR A 151 -29.06 8.85 -12.91
C THR A 151 -27.86 8.27 -12.17
N GLY A 152 -28.01 7.99 -10.87
CA GLY A 152 -26.88 7.69 -9.99
C GLY A 152 -25.93 8.88 -9.84
N TYR A 153 -26.40 10.11 -10.12
CA TYR A 153 -25.60 11.30 -9.91
C TYR A 153 -25.46 11.56 -8.42
N ILE A 154 -24.22 11.73 -8.01
CA ILE A 154 -23.84 12.18 -6.68
C ILE A 154 -23.25 13.57 -6.87
N ALA A 155 -23.88 14.58 -6.29
CA ALA A 155 -23.37 15.94 -6.32
C ALA A 155 -21.92 15.93 -5.84
N ARG A 156 -21.01 16.61 -6.56
CA ARG A 156 -19.63 16.74 -6.11
C ARG A 156 -19.66 17.22 -4.66
N PRO A 157 -19.08 16.47 -3.71
CA PRO A 157 -19.05 16.93 -2.33
C PRO A 157 -18.30 18.26 -2.30
N GLU A 158 -18.78 19.21 -1.50
CA GLU A 158 -17.99 20.40 -1.22
C GLU A 158 -16.65 19.96 -0.65
N SER A 159 -15.56 20.48 -1.18
CA SER A 159 -14.22 20.17 -0.69
C SER A 159 -13.46 21.43 -0.31
N VAL A 160 -12.55 21.27 0.65
CA VAL A 160 -11.65 22.31 1.11
C VAL A 160 -10.26 21.72 1.26
N VAL A 161 -9.25 22.46 0.80
CA VAL A 161 -7.85 22.07 0.96
C VAL A 161 -7.34 22.65 2.28
N LEU A 162 -6.88 21.77 3.17
CA LEU A 162 -6.29 22.11 4.47
C LEU A 162 -4.86 21.57 4.50
N GLY A 163 -3.88 22.47 4.41
CA GLY A 163 -2.48 22.10 4.17
C GLY A 163 -2.31 21.51 2.76
N GLU A 164 -1.83 20.26 2.70
CA GLU A 164 -1.66 19.49 1.46
C GLU A 164 -2.78 18.47 1.20
N ILE A 165 -3.78 18.40 2.08
CA ILE A 165 -4.85 17.38 2.03
C ILE A 165 -6.17 18.04 1.64
N GLU A 166 -6.83 17.49 0.62
CA GLU A 166 -8.21 17.81 0.28
C GLU A 166 -9.17 17.06 1.21
N TYR A 167 -10.10 17.75 1.86
CA TYR A 167 -11.19 17.14 2.62
C TYR A 167 -12.52 17.44 1.96
N LEU A 168 -13.41 16.45 1.97
CA LEU A 168 -14.84 16.68 1.77
C LEU A 168 -15.39 17.34 3.03
N THR A 169 -16.13 18.44 2.87
CA THR A 169 -16.67 19.24 3.97
C THR A 169 -18.20 19.32 3.91
N ALA A 170 -18.82 19.39 5.08
CA ALA A 170 -20.24 19.71 5.23
C ALA A 170 -20.45 20.71 6.35
N LYS A 171 -21.46 21.57 6.20
CA LYS A 171 -21.82 22.62 7.15
C LYS A 171 -23.27 22.45 7.60
N GLU A 172 -23.51 22.57 8.91
CA GLU A 172 -24.85 22.50 9.48
C GLU A 172 -25.04 23.60 10.51
N THR A 173 -26.17 24.32 10.42
CA THR A 173 -26.52 25.31 11.46
C THR A 173 -27.06 24.58 12.68
N VAL A 174 -26.38 24.73 13.82
CA VAL A 174 -26.71 24.06 15.08
C VAL A 174 -27.09 25.06 16.17
N GLN A 175 -28.04 24.68 17.03
CA GLN A 175 -28.41 25.43 18.22
C GLN A 175 -27.43 25.12 19.35
N VAL A 176 -26.61 26.09 19.73
CA VAL A 176 -25.62 25.96 20.81
C VAL A 176 -26.28 26.11 22.18
N ASN A 177 -27.18 27.09 22.30
CA ASN A 177 -28.02 27.32 23.47
C ASN A 177 -29.30 28.06 23.05
N LYS A 178 -30.19 28.41 24.00
CA LYS A 178 -31.48 29.07 23.73
C LYS A 178 -31.38 30.39 22.93
N SER A 179 -30.20 31.02 22.90
CA SER A 179 -29.96 32.35 22.32
C SER A 179 -28.92 32.37 21.19
N ARG A 180 -28.24 31.25 20.90
CA ARG A 180 -27.09 31.22 19.98
C ARG A 180 -27.16 30.05 19.01
N GLN A 181 -27.11 30.37 17.73
CA GLN A 181 -26.82 29.44 16.64
C GLN A 181 -25.34 29.56 16.22
N ALA A 182 -24.78 28.47 15.71
CA ALA A 182 -23.45 28.43 15.12
C ALA A 182 -23.40 27.44 13.96
N GLU A 183 -22.40 27.54 13.10
CA GLU A 183 -22.17 26.59 12.00
C GLU A 183 -21.20 25.50 12.46
N ALA A 184 -21.66 24.25 12.48
CA ALA A 184 -20.84 23.07 12.71
C ALA A 184 -20.25 22.57 11.39
N ARG A 185 -18.96 22.25 11.40
CA ARG A 185 -18.19 21.77 10.24
C ARG A 185 -17.74 20.33 10.43
N PHE A 186 -17.99 19.51 9.41
CA PHE A 186 -17.67 18.08 9.36
C PHE A 186 -16.74 17.81 8.19
N PHE A 187 -15.80 16.87 8.35
CA PHE A 187 -14.77 16.58 7.37
C PHE A 187 -14.61 15.08 7.14
N THR A 188 -14.34 14.70 5.89
CA THR A 188 -13.93 13.35 5.51
C THR A 188 -12.79 13.40 4.49
N ASN A 189 -11.72 12.64 4.73
CA ASN A 189 -10.63 12.46 3.79
C ASN A 189 -11.12 11.57 2.63
N PRO A 190 -11.11 12.05 1.38
CA PRO A 190 -11.62 11.30 0.23
C PRO A 190 -10.76 10.09 -0.16
N MET A 191 -9.49 10.03 0.28
CA MET A 191 -8.58 8.92 -0.02
C MET A 191 -8.62 7.83 1.05
N THR A 192 -8.62 8.21 2.33
CA THR A 192 -8.54 7.24 3.45
C THR A 192 -9.91 6.91 4.05
N GLY A 193 -10.91 7.76 3.84
CA GLY A 193 -12.21 7.67 4.51
C GLY A 193 -12.17 8.07 5.98
N GLU A 194 -11.04 8.53 6.51
CA GLU A 194 -10.97 9.07 7.87
C GLU A 194 -11.78 10.35 7.98
N CYS A 195 -12.60 10.47 9.01
CA CYS A 195 -13.53 11.59 9.18
C CYS A 195 -13.49 12.16 10.59
N GLY A 196 -14.02 13.37 10.74
CA GLY A 196 -13.95 14.11 11.99
C GLY A 196 -14.74 15.41 12.01
N ILE A 197 -14.67 16.10 13.15
CA ILE A 197 -15.38 17.35 13.42
C ILE A 197 -14.35 18.40 13.82
N ALA A 198 -14.47 19.63 13.32
CA ALA A 198 -13.61 20.73 13.78
C ALA A 198 -13.74 20.94 15.29
N LEU A 199 -12.62 21.21 15.97
CA LEU A 199 -12.59 21.39 17.42
C LEU A 199 -13.60 22.43 17.92
N GLU A 200 -13.72 23.58 17.24
CA GLU A 200 -14.70 24.61 17.58
C GLU A 200 -16.13 24.10 17.44
N SER A 201 -16.40 23.34 16.38
CA SER A 201 -17.71 22.75 16.11
C SER A 201 -18.09 21.76 17.19
N LEU A 202 -17.13 20.98 17.70
CA LEU A 202 -17.37 20.05 18.81
C LEU A 202 -17.77 20.79 20.10
N GLY A 203 -17.20 21.98 20.35
CA GLY A 203 -17.62 22.86 21.43
C GLY A 203 -19.09 23.34 21.30
N TYR A 204 -19.52 23.64 20.07
CA TYR A 204 -20.92 23.99 19.76
C TYR A 204 -21.86 22.81 20.01
N LEU A 205 -21.51 21.62 19.52
CA LEU A 205 -22.29 20.39 19.70
C LEU A 205 -22.36 19.95 21.17
N CYS A 206 -21.39 20.33 21.99
CA CYS A 206 -21.42 20.13 23.44
C CYS A 206 -22.28 21.18 24.20
N GLY A 207 -23.04 22.03 23.52
CA GLY A 207 -23.86 23.07 24.15
C GLY A 207 -23.05 24.30 24.59
N GLY A 208 -22.02 24.65 23.81
CA GLY A 208 -21.18 25.83 24.04
C GLY A 208 -20.14 25.63 25.14
N VAL A 209 -19.64 24.41 25.31
CA VAL A 209 -18.53 24.13 26.22
C VAL A 209 -17.29 24.87 25.71
N ALA A 210 -16.59 25.56 26.62
CA ALA A 210 -15.37 26.27 26.27
C ALA A 210 -14.31 25.30 25.70
N ILE A 211 -13.67 25.70 24.59
CA ILE A 211 -12.69 24.87 23.87
C ILE A 211 -11.61 24.33 24.80
N LYS A 212 -11.13 25.12 25.77
CA LYS A 212 -10.15 24.67 26.78
C LYS A 212 -10.55 23.40 27.54
N HIS A 213 -11.84 23.19 27.80
CA HIS A 213 -12.32 21.99 28.49
C HIS A 213 -12.40 20.79 27.55
N VAL A 214 -12.79 21.02 26.28
CA VAL A 214 -12.73 19.98 25.26
C VAL A 214 -11.28 19.56 25.03
N GLN A 215 -10.36 20.52 24.91
CA GLN A 215 -8.93 20.27 24.74
C GLN A 215 -8.32 19.50 25.92
N ALA A 216 -8.72 19.82 27.16
CA ALA A 216 -8.26 19.08 28.34
C ALA A 216 -8.65 17.59 28.28
N PHE A 217 -9.84 17.26 27.76
CA PHE A 217 -10.24 15.88 27.50
C PHE A 217 -9.46 15.27 26.33
N LEU A 218 -9.29 15.99 25.23
CA LEU A 218 -8.55 15.48 24.06
C LEU A 218 -7.10 15.15 24.40
N ASN A 219 -6.46 15.92 25.29
CA ASN A 219 -5.09 15.67 25.72
C ASN A 219 -4.91 14.34 26.50
N THR A 220 -6.00 13.69 26.95
CA THR A 220 -5.95 12.35 27.54
C THR A 220 -6.09 11.23 26.52
N GLN A 221 -6.38 11.55 25.25
CA GLN A 221 -6.61 10.60 24.18
C GLN A 221 -5.36 10.40 23.32
N ASN A 222 -5.17 9.20 22.80
CA ASN A 222 -4.04 8.91 21.90
C ASN A 222 -4.34 9.43 20.49
N GLU A 223 -3.48 10.31 19.97
CA GLU A 223 -3.59 10.91 18.63
C GLU A 223 -5.01 11.38 18.23
N PRO A 224 -5.59 12.37 18.94
CA PRO A 224 -7.00 12.73 18.78
C PRO A 224 -7.35 13.48 17.48
N PHE A 225 -6.35 13.95 16.74
CA PHE A 225 -6.54 14.81 15.56
C PHE A 225 -6.17 14.08 14.26
N LEU A 226 -6.85 14.42 13.16
CA LEU A 226 -6.48 13.99 11.80
C LEU A 226 -5.25 14.73 11.26
N GLN A 227 -5.09 16.00 11.65
CA GLN A 227 -3.88 16.80 11.40
C GLN A 227 -3.55 17.59 12.67
N PRO A 228 -2.62 17.10 13.52
CA PRO A 228 -2.28 17.75 14.79
C PRO A 228 -1.78 19.19 14.64
N ASP A 229 -1.04 19.46 13.56
CA ASP A 229 -0.33 20.72 13.34
C ASP A 229 -1.13 21.75 12.51
N HIS A 230 -2.36 21.43 12.09
CA HIS A 230 -3.17 22.33 11.27
C HIS A 230 -4.10 23.22 12.14
N PRO A 231 -4.22 24.54 11.86
CA PRO A 231 -5.04 25.47 12.67
C PRO A 231 -6.51 25.08 12.83
N GLU A 232 -7.08 24.41 11.82
CA GLU A 232 -8.49 23.96 11.82
C GLU A 232 -8.78 22.84 12.84
N GLN A 233 -7.74 22.14 13.33
CA GLN A 233 -7.79 21.09 14.36
C GLN A 233 -9.02 20.15 14.25
N ILE A 234 -8.96 19.20 13.31
CA ILE A 234 -10.04 18.24 13.07
C ILE A 234 -9.90 17.05 14.02
N VAL A 235 -10.84 16.88 14.94
CA VAL A 235 -10.89 15.78 15.90
C VAL A 235 -11.42 14.52 15.23
N LYS A 236 -10.74 13.38 15.39
CA LYS A 236 -11.13 12.07 14.82
C LYS A 236 -12.56 11.68 15.25
N ALA A 237 -13.33 11.07 14.35
CA ALA A 237 -14.71 10.66 14.59
C ALA A 237 -14.87 9.78 15.85
N THR A 238 -13.99 8.80 16.05
CA THR A 238 -13.99 7.94 17.25
C THR A 238 -13.90 8.75 18.53
N VAL A 239 -12.98 9.72 18.57
CA VAL A 239 -12.79 10.60 19.72
C VAL A 239 -13.93 11.61 19.86
N CYS A 240 -14.52 12.08 18.76
CA CYS A 240 -15.72 12.94 18.81
C CYS A 240 -16.88 12.25 19.54
N ALA A 241 -17.07 10.94 19.32
CA ALA A 241 -18.10 10.18 20.01
C ALA A 241 -17.87 10.15 21.52
N GLU A 242 -16.62 9.92 21.95
CA GLU A 242 -16.23 9.94 23.36
C GLU A 242 -16.43 11.31 24.00
N VAL A 243 -16.06 12.39 23.31
CA VAL A 243 -16.26 13.77 23.80
C VAL A 243 -17.75 14.04 24.04
N LEU A 244 -18.62 13.70 23.08
CA LEU A 244 -20.06 13.91 23.21
C LEU A 244 -20.66 13.06 24.34
N GLN A 245 -20.19 11.82 24.51
CA GLN A 245 -20.60 10.97 25.62
C GLN A 245 -20.16 11.53 26.98
N HIS A 246 -18.91 11.96 27.09
CA HIS A 246 -18.35 12.53 28.30
C HIS A 246 -19.14 13.76 28.76
N PHE A 247 -19.30 14.78 27.89
CA PHE A 247 -20.02 16.00 28.25
C PHE A 247 -21.55 15.79 28.38
N GLY A 248 -22.10 14.76 27.72
CA GLY A 248 -23.50 14.39 27.82
C GLY A 248 -23.87 13.67 29.12
N HIS A 249 -23.03 12.75 29.60
CA HIS A 249 -23.42 11.79 30.66
C HIS A 249 -22.50 11.78 31.88
N GLU A 250 -21.21 12.03 31.71
CA GLU A 250 -20.21 11.84 32.77
C GLU A 250 -19.83 13.16 33.46
N HIS A 251 -19.54 14.18 32.66
CA HIS A 251 -19.09 15.49 33.12
C HIS A 251 -20.20 16.24 33.87
N LYS A 252 -19.83 16.99 34.91
CA LYS A 252 -20.74 17.86 35.66
C LYS A 252 -20.41 19.35 35.40
N PRO A 253 -21.37 20.17 34.96
CA PRO A 253 -22.75 19.83 34.65
C PRO A 253 -22.91 19.09 33.31
N ARG A 254 -23.89 18.18 33.25
CA ARG A 254 -24.24 17.44 32.04
C ARG A 254 -24.89 18.36 31.01
N LYS A 255 -24.62 18.11 29.72
CA LYS A 255 -25.12 18.92 28.61
C LYS A 255 -26.13 18.15 27.78
N THR A 256 -27.40 18.56 27.83
CA THR A 256 -28.49 17.94 27.06
C THR A 256 -28.30 18.06 25.54
N VAL A 257 -27.66 19.15 25.09
CA VAL A 257 -27.29 19.34 23.68
C VAL A 257 -26.27 18.28 23.24
N ALA A 258 -25.28 17.97 24.08
CA ALA A 258 -24.30 16.92 23.82
C ALA A 258 -24.96 15.53 23.74
N GLN A 259 -25.93 15.25 24.62
CA GLN A 259 -26.71 13.99 24.57
C GLN A 259 -27.50 13.85 23.26
N HIS A 260 -28.12 14.93 22.79
CA HIS A 260 -28.84 14.94 21.51
C HIS A 260 -27.90 14.61 20.36
N TRP A 261 -26.75 15.28 20.27
CA TRP A 261 -25.79 15.06 19.19
C TRP A 261 -25.05 13.73 19.28
N ALA A 262 -24.80 13.22 20.48
CA ALA A 262 -24.30 11.86 20.68
C ALA A 262 -25.24 10.83 20.04
N LYS A 263 -26.56 11.03 20.16
CA LYS A 263 -27.56 10.15 19.53
C LYS A 263 -27.74 10.43 18.04
N ALA A 264 -27.75 11.71 17.63
CA ALA A 264 -28.00 12.10 16.24
C ALA A 264 -26.84 11.71 15.29
N LEU A 265 -25.63 11.60 15.83
CA LEU A 265 -24.45 11.19 15.07
C LEU A 265 -24.15 9.70 15.18
N ASP A 266 -24.85 8.92 16.01
CA ASP A 266 -24.58 7.48 16.16
C ASP A 266 -25.20 6.65 15.00
N PRO A 267 -24.44 5.80 14.29
CA PRO A 267 -22.99 5.57 14.40
C PRO A 267 -22.16 6.70 13.75
N MET A 268 -21.13 7.17 14.46
CA MET A 268 -20.39 8.41 14.12
C MET A 268 -19.82 8.41 12.70
N VAL A 269 -19.03 7.40 12.35
CA VAL A 269 -18.32 7.34 11.06
C VAL A 269 -19.29 7.27 9.87
N PRO A 270 -20.27 6.35 9.81
CA PRO A 270 -21.25 6.31 8.72
C PRO A 270 -22.08 7.59 8.61
N THR A 271 -22.42 8.22 9.74
CA THR A 271 -23.19 9.47 9.74
C THR A 271 -22.39 10.63 9.18
N LEU A 272 -21.11 10.76 9.55
CA LEU A 272 -20.23 11.77 8.99
C LEU A 272 -19.97 11.55 7.50
N HIS A 273 -19.73 10.31 7.06
CA HIS A 273 -19.60 9.97 5.64
C HIS A 273 -20.83 10.39 4.85
N LYS A 274 -22.03 10.12 5.37
CA LYS A 274 -23.28 10.55 4.74
C LYS A 274 -23.39 12.08 4.69
N LYS A 275 -23.01 12.78 5.75
CA LYS A 275 -23.06 14.26 5.81
C LYS A 275 -22.12 14.90 4.80
N THR A 276 -20.89 14.40 4.68
CA THR A 276 -19.88 14.91 3.73
C THR A 276 -20.03 14.31 2.34
N ASN A 277 -21.09 13.54 2.08
CA ASN A 277 -21.33 12.84 0.82
C ASN A 277 -20.11 12.00 0.35
N TYR A 278 -19.39 11.39 1.30
CA TYR A 278 -18.23 10.55 1.03
C TYR A 278 -18.65 9.23 0.40
N GLN A 279 -17.88 8.81 -0.61
CA GLN A 279 -17.99 7.49 -1.21
C GLN A 279 -16.63 6.83 -1.13
N ALA A 280 -16.60 5.59 -0.64
CA ALA A 280 -15.39 4.79 -0.69
C ALA A 280 -14.92 4.70 -2.15
N PRO A 281 -13.61 4.93 -2.42
CA PRO A 281 -13.06 4.70 -3.74
C PRO A 281 -13.46 3.31 -4.23
N ALA A 282 -14.00 3.21 -5.45
CA ALA A 282 -14.28 1.91 -6.04
C ALA A 282 -12.96 1.16 -6.16
N VAL A 283 -12.88 -0.02 -5.52
CA VAL A 283 -11.71 -0.91 -5.64
C VAL A 283 -11.50 -1.17 -7.12
N THR A 284 -10.40 -0.65 -7.65
CA THR A 284 -10.08 -0.78 -9.06
C THR A 284 -9.72 -2.24 -9.36
N ASP A 285 -9.97 -2.71 -10.59
CA ASP A 285 -9.54 -4.05 -11.04
C ASP A 285 -8.04 -4.29 -10.79
N ARG A 286 -7.26 -3.20 -10.75
CA ARG A 286 -5.84 -3.20 -10.41
C ARG A 286 -5.57 -3.53 -8.94
N GLU A 287 -6.35 -2.99 -8.01
CA GLU A 287 -6.22 -3.29 -6.58
C GLU A 287 -6.60 -4.74 -6.29
N MET A 288 -7.66 -5.25 -6.93
CA MET A 288 -7.99 -6.68 -6.88
C MET A 288 -6.86 -7.57 -7.46
N GLN A 289 -6.27 -7.19 -8.59
CA GLN A 289 -5.11 -7.91 -9.15
C GLN A 289 -3.90 -7.87 -8.23
N LEU A 290 -3.62 -6.74 -7.58
CA LEU A 290 -2.52 -6.60 -6.64
C LEU A 290 -2.74 -7.41 -5.35
N GLU A 291 -3.99 -7.51 -4.89
CA GLU A 291 -4.34 -8.33 -3.73
C GLU A 291 -4.22 -9.83 -4.07
N LEU A 292 -4.66 -10.24 -5.26
CA LEU A 292 -4.48 -11.60 -5.78
C LEU A 292 -2.99 -11.96 -5.90
N GLN A 293 -2.17 -11.09 -6.51
CA GLN A 293 -0.73 -11.29 -6.62
C GLN A 293 -0.04 -11.36 -5.25
N ASN A 294 -0.46 -10.53 -4.28
CA ASN A 294 0.09 -10.59 -2.93
C ASN A 294 -0.25 -11.91 -2.22
N ASN A 295 -1.44 -12.45 -2.45
CA ASN A 295 -1.85 -13.73 -1.88
C ASN A 295 -1.06 -14.88 -2.52
N GLU A 296 -0.90 -14.89 -3.85
CA GLU A 296 -0.05 -15.86 -4.56
C GLU A 296 1.41 -15.82 -4.07
N LEU A 297 1.97 -14.61 -3.88
CA LEU A 297 3.34 -14.44 -3.35
C LEU A 297 3.47 -14.89 -1.89
N LYS A 298 2.43 -14.76 -1.07
CA LYS A 298 2.43 -15.26 0.31
C LYS A 298 2.38 -16.79 0.36
N GLU A 299 1.58 -17.41 -0.51
CA GLU A 299 1.52 -18.86 -0.64
C GLU A 299 2.86 -19.43 -1.12
N GLU A 300 3.45 -18.85 -2.15
CA GLU A 300 4.77 -19.28 -2.65
C GLU A 300 5.87 -19.09 -1.61
N ASN A 301 5.88 -17.98 -0.87
CA ASN A 301 6.81 -17.80 0.25
C ASN A 301 6.62 -18.85 1.36
N SER A 302 5.38 -19.24 1.63
CA SER A 302 5.09 -20.27 2.64
C SER A 302 5.57 -21.64 2.18
N ARG A 303 5.37 -21.96 0.90
CA ARG A 303 5.89 -23.17 0.25
C ARG A 303 7.42 -23.19 0.23
N LEU A 304 8.07 -22.08 -0.12
CA LEU A 304 9.53 -21.97 -0.11
C LEU A 304 10.10 -22.13 1.30
N LYS A 305 9.46 -21.55 2.32
CA LYS A 305 9.82 -21.79 3.73
C LYS A 305 9.68 -23.26 4.12
N GLN A 306 8.63 -23.93 3.65
CA GLN A 306 8.44 -25.36 3.88
C GLN A 306 9.50 -26.20 3.14
N LEU A 307 9.83 -25.88 1.89
CA LEU A 307 10.90 -26.51 1.12
C LEU A 307 12.26 -26.30 1.79
N VAL A 308 12.55 -25.10 2.32
CA VAL A 308 13.75 -24.83 3.10
C VAL A 308 13.77 -25.69 4.36
N LYS A 309 12.64 -25.82 5.07
CA LYS A 309 12.51 -26.69 6.24
C LYS A 309 12.66 -28.18 5.92
N GLU A 310 12.19 -28.63 4.77
CA GLU A 310 12.37 -30.00 4.28
C GLU A 310 13.85 -30.22 3.86
N ASP A 311 14.48 -29.23 3.24
CA ASP A 311 15.91 -29.23 2.90
C ASP A 311 16.82 -29.18 4.16
N GLU A 312 16.36 -28.52 5.23
CA GLU A 312 16.99 -28.50 6.57
C GLU A 312 17.04 -29.89 7.24
N THR A 313 16.21 -30.84 6.81
CA THR A 313 16.17 -32.21 7.37
C THR A 313 17.19 -33.16 6.75
N GLN A 314 17.85 -32.78 5.65
CA GLN A 314 18.94 -33.59 5.08
C GLN A 314 20.26 -33.35 5.83
N GLY A 315 20.82 -34.42 6.41
CA GLY A 315 21.92 -34.34 7.38
C GLY A 315 23.21 -33.65 6.91
N LEU A 316 23.52 -33.70 5.62
CA LEU A 316 24.69 -33.03 5.02
C LEU A 316 24.52 -31.50 4.99
N LYS A 317 23.40 -31.01 4.43
CA LYS A 317 23.08 -29.57 4.36
C LYS A 317 22.91 -28.94 5.74
N LYS A 318 22.32 -29.68 6.70
CA LYS A 318 22.21 -29.24 8.10
C LYS A 318 23.58 -28.94 8.73
N ARG A 319 24.61 -29.74 8.44
CA ARG A 319 25.97 -29.56 9.00
C ARG A 319 26.71 -28.38 8.38
N HIS A 320 26.59 -28.18 7.07
CA HIS A 320 27.16 -27.01 6.38
C HIS A 320 26.50 -25.70 6.82
N ARG A 321 25.17 -25.69 6.96
CA ARG A 321 24.45 -24.54 7.53
C ARG A 321 24.85 -24.27 8.99
N LEU A 322 24.98 -25.31 9.82
CA LEU A 322 25.47 -25.16 11.20
C LEU A 322 26.87 -24.52 11.23
N MET A 323 27.79 -24.97 10.38
CA MET A 323 29.13 -24.36 10.24
C MET A 323 29.02 -22.87 9.93
N GLY A 324 28.22 -22.50 8.93
CA GLY A 324 28.08 -21.11 8.55
C GLY A 324 27.47 -20.22 9.64
N ARG A 325 26.47 -20.74 10.36
CA ARG A 325 25.85 -20.05 11.51
C ARG A 325 26.81 -19.87 12.67
N VAL A 326 27.64 -20.87 12.97
CA VAL A 326 28.70 -20.78 13.98
C VAL A 326 29.71 -19.69 13.61
N LEU A 327 30.14 -19.61 12.35
CA LEU A 327 31.07 -18.57 11.89
C LEU A 327 30.45 -17.17 11.96
N GLN A 328 29.20 -17.00 11.51
CA GLN A 328 28.47 -15.72 11.59
C GLN A 328 28.28 -15.23 13.03
N TRP A 329 28.23 -16.15 14.00
CA TRP A 329 28.15 -15.83 15.42
C TRP A 329 29.53 -15.50 16.00
N ALA A 330 30.56 -16.29 15.67
CA ALA A 330 31.89 -16.16 16.23
C ALA A 330 32.67 -14.94 15.70
N ILE A 331 32.42 -14.54 14.45
CA ILE A 331 33.17 -13.47 13.78
C ILE A 331 32.48 -12.12 14.02
N PRO A 332 33.22 -11.06 14.43
CA PRO A 332 32.63 -9.74 14.67
C PRO A 332 31.98 -9.15 13.42
N LYS A 333 30.64 -9.05 13.43
CA LYS A 333 29.83 -8.56 12.29
C LYS A 333 30.10 -7.12 11.89
N ASN A 334 30.62 -6.30 12.80
CA ASN A 334 31.02 -4.92 12.53
C ASN A 334 32.34 -4.82 11.74
N LEU A 335 33.17 -5.87 11.74
CA LEU A 335 34.47 -5.90 11.07
C LEU A 335 34.45 -6.74 9.79
N TYR A 336 33.66 -7.80 9.78
CA TYR A 336 33.61 -8.76 8.68
C TYR A 336 32.19 -8.99 8.17
N ASP A 337 32.10 -9.37 6.90
CA ASP A 337 30.91 -9.88 6.24
C ASP A 337 31.12 -11.36 5.93
N VAL A 338 30.27 -12.23 6.48
CA VAL A 338 30.39 -13.69 6.36
C VAL A 338 29.25 -14.20 5.48
N ARG A 339 29.61 -14.60 4.27
CA ARG A 339 28.70 -15.13 3.26
C ARG A 339 28.92 -16.62 3.07
N LEU A 340 27.86 -17.34 2.73
CA LEU A 340 27.83 -18.80 2.64
C LEU A 340 27.24 -19.19 1.30
N GLU A 341 27.66 -20.32 0.75
CA GLU A 341 27.15 -20.86 -0.51
C GLU A 341 27.21 -19.80 -1.64
N GLU A 342 28.34 -19.09 -1.76
CA GLU A 342 28.50 -18.01 -2.74
C GLU A 342 28.83 -18.54 -4.14
N GLU A 343 28.14 -18.03 -5.15
CA GLU A 343 28.39 -18.37 -6.56
C GLU A 343 29.66 -17.68 -7.07
N THR A 344 30.57 -18.46 -7.63
CA THR A 344 31.92 -17.97 -8.02
C THR A 344 32.26 -18.17 -9.50
N SER A 345 31.32 -18.65 -10.32
CA SER A 345 31.55 -18.94 -11.73
C SER A 345 30.29 -18.81 -12.60
N TYR A 346 30.49 -18.76 -13.92
CA TYR A 346 29.42 -18.66 -14.93
C TYR A 346 28.51 -19.90 -15.01
N ILE A 347 29.00 -21.06 -14.54
CA ILE A 347 28.20 -22.25 -14.23
C ILE A 347 28.15 -22.31 -12.71
N THR A 348 26.97 -22.47 -12.10
CA THR A 348 26.80 -22.41 -10.64
C THR A 348 27.74 -23.37 -9.91
N GLN A 349 28.75 -22.83 -9.25
CA GLN A 349 29.63 -23.52 -8.32
C GLN A 349 29.62 -22.72 -7.02
N LEU A 350 29.18 -23.35 -5.94
CA LEU A 350 28.99 -22.72 -4.63
C LEU A 350 30.22 -22.98 -3.76
N LEU A 351 30.79 -21.90 -3.22
CA LEU A 351 31.83 -21.96 -2.20
C LEU A 351 31.19 -22.07 -0.81
N ASP A 352 31.70 -22.96 0.04
CA ASP A 352 31.10 -23.20 1.37
C ASP A 352 31.10 -21.96 2.28
N GLY A 353 32.13 -21.11 2.20
CA GLY A 353 32.18 -19.85 2.93
C GLY A 353 33.11 -18.80 2.31
N LEU A 354 32.69 -17.53 2.41
CA LEU A 354 33.45 -16.35 2.03
C LEU A 354 33.41 -15.33 3.18
N ILE A 355 34.56 -14.93 3.68
CA ILE A 355 34.68 -13.91 4.73
C ILE A 355 35.39 -12.70 4.14
N LEU A 356 34.73 -11.55 4.17
CA LEU A 356 35.22 -10.29 3.63
C LEU A 356 35.45 -9.30 4.76
N LYS A 357 36.61 -8.62 4.77
CA LYS A 357 36.77 -7.42 5.61
C LYS A 357 35.86 -6.31 5.12
N ARG A 358 35.12 -5.69 6.04
CA ARG A 358 34.24 -4.55 5.72
C ARG A 358 35.04 -3.28 5.40
N LEU A 359 36.19 -3.12 6.05
CA LEU A 359 37.13 -2.03 5.80
C LEU A 359 38.49 -2.63 5.42
N PRO A 360 38.99 -2.36 4.18
CA PRO A 360 40.32 -2.79 3.77
C PRO A 360 41.39 -2.29 4.74
N GLN A 361 42.42 -3.10 4.98
CA GLN A 361 43.56 -2.77 5.84
C GLN A 361 43.25 -2.50 7.33
N GLN A 362 42.03 -2.77 7.81
CA GLN A 362 41.73 -2.72 9.24
C GLN A 362 42.36 -3.93 9.97
N SER A 363 43.11 -3.66 11.05
CA SER A 363 43.62 -4.70 11.94
C SER A 363 42.53 -5.18 12.89
N LEU A 364 42.53 -6.49 13.18
CA LEU A 364 41.66 -7.06 14.20
C LEU A 364 41.94 -6.38 15.56
N PRO A 365 40.92 -5.90 16.29
CA PRO A 365 41.08 -5.37 17.64
C PRO A 365 41.72 -6.42 18.58
N LYS A 366 42.59 -5.96 19.50
CA LYS A 366 43.38 -6.85 20.38
C LYS A 366 42.51 -7.66 21.36
N ASP A 367 41.30 -7.21 21.62
CA ASP A 367 40.29 -7.81 22.49
C ASP A 367 39.48 -8.92 21.79
N VAL A 368 39.55 -9.02 20.46
CA VAL A 368 38.90 -10.09 19.71
C VAL A 368 39.82 -11.30 19.64
N ILE A 369 39.42 -12.39 20.30
CA ILE A 369 40.12 -13.68 20.24
C ILE A 369 39.37 -14.58 19.26
N LEU A 370 40.01 -14.92 18.15
CA LEU A 370 39.47 -15.86 17.17
C LEU A 370 39.83 -17.31 17.53
N PRO A 371 39.03 -18.29 17.05
CA PRO A 371 39.35 -19.70 17.17
C PRO A 371 40.70 -20.05 16.53
N ASP A 372 41.33 -21.10 17.06
CA ASP A 372 42.62 -21.57 16.57
C ASP A 372 42.60 -21.88 15.07
N GLY A 373 43.60 -21.39 14.35
CA GLY A 373 43.72 -21.51 12.89
C GLY A 373 43.00 -20.42 12.09
N LEU A 374 42.04 -19.69 12.65
CA LEU A 374 41.32 -18.63 11.94
C LEU A 374 41.95 -17.26 12.23
N THR A 375 42.86 -16.78 11.36
CA THR A 375 43.61 -15.53 11.58
C THR A 375 42.90 -14.29 11.02
N LEU A 376 42.20 -14.42 9.89
CA LEU A 376 41.48 -13.33 9.18
C LEU A 376 42.32 -12.06 8.99
N ASP A 377 43.62 -12.24 8.75
CA ASP A 377 44.61 -11.21 8.46
C ASP A 377 44.50 -10.71 7.01
N ALA A 378 44.16 -11.59 6.07
CA ALA A 378 43.83 -11.25 4.69
C ALA A 378 42.52 -10.43 4.56
N GLU A 379 42.35 -9.73 3.43
CA GLU A 379 41.13 -8.95 3.15
C GLU A 379 39.96 -9.85 2.76
N ILE A 380 40.27 -10.96 2.10
CA ILE A 380 39.31 -11.92 1.57
C ILE A 380 39.76 -13.31 2.02
N SER A 381 38.88 -14.03 2.72
CA SER A 381 39.15 -15.41 3.12
C SER A 381 38.14 -16.34 2.46
N LEU A 382 38.64 -17.34 1.74
CA LEU A 382 37.81 -18.37 1.09
C LEU A 382 37.93 -19.66 1.89
N LEU A 383 36.79 -20.32 2.11
CA LEU A 383 36.69 -21.49 2.96
C LEU A 383 35.95 -22.62 2.26
N THR A 384 36.50 -23.83 2.37
CA THR A 384 35.75 -25.07 2.16
C THR A 384 35.58 -25.80 3.48
N TYR A 385 34.46 -26.50 3.65
CA TYR A 385 34.14 -27.27 4.83
C TYR A 385 33.77 -28.71 4.49
N LYS A 386 34.27 -29.66 5.29
CA LYS A 386 33.87 -31.06 5.24
C LYS A 386 33.35 -31.52 6.61
N SER A 387 32.07 -31.90 6.60
CA SER A 387 31.38 -32.43 7.77
C SER A 387 31.91 -33.82 8.16
N PRO A 388 31.52 -34.41 9.31
CA PRO A 388 31.95 -35.77 9.67
C PRO A 388 31.55 -36.86 8.66
N LEU A 389 30.60 -36.56 7.77
CA LEU A 389 30.10 -37.48 6.74
C LEU A 389 30.87 -37.35 5.42
N GLU A 390 31.82 -36.42 5.35
CA GLU A 390 32.62 -36.13 4.17
C GLU A 390 34.10 -36.17 4.52
N SER A 391 34.93 -36.51 3.55
CA SER A 391 36.38 -36.49 3.71
C SER A 391 36.98 -35.36 2.88
N LEU A 392 37.85 -34.56 3.49
CA LEU A 392 38.67 -33.61 2.77
C LEU A 392 39.73 -34.39 1.97
N ASN A 393 39.73 -34.19 0.65
CA ASN A 393 40.62 -34.88 -0.29
C ASN A 393 41.29 -33.87 -1.25
N LEU A 394 42.21 -34.35 -2.10
CA LEU A 394 42.93 -33.47 -3.03
C LEU A 394 41.99 -32.75 -4.00
N TRP A 395 40.90 -33.40 -4.42
CA TRP A 395 39.92 -32.78 -5.32
C TRP A 395 39.25 -31.57 -4.67
N THR A 396 38.83 -31.67 -3.40
CA THR A 396 38.28 -30.54 -2.65
C THR A 396 39.27 -29.37 -2.54
N ILE A 397 40.56 -29.67 -2.35
CA ILE A 397 41.59 -28.62 -2.33
C ILE A 397 41.73 -27.96 -3.71
N GLN A 398 41.69 -28.73 -4.79
CA GLN A 398 41.71 -28.20 -6.15
C GLN A 398 40.47 -27.35 -6.46
N GLU A 399 39.29 -27.75 -5.97
CA GLU A 399 38.06 -26.96 -6.06
C GLU A 399 38.21 -25.61 -5.32
N LEU A 400 38.73 -25.61 -4.09
CA LEU A 400 39.00 -24.37 -3.34
C LEU A 400 39.95 -23.43 -4.09
N ILE A 401 41.02 -23.98 -4.69
CA ILE A 401 41.94 -23.20 -5.53
C ILE A 401 41.21 -22.66 -6.78
N GLY A 402 40.33 -23.47 -7.38
CA GLY A 402 39.44 -23.05 -8.46
C GLY A 402 38.56 -21.86 -8.09
N HIS A 403 37.90 -21.93 -6.93
CA HIS A 403 37.08 -20.84 -6.37
C HIS A 403 37.91 -19.57 -6.15
N TYR A 404 39.12 -19.70 -5.60
CA TYR A 404 40.06 -18.60 -5.44
C TYR A 404 40.40 -17.91 -6.77
N VAL A 405 40.74 -18.69 -7.80
CA VAL A 405 41.06 -18.14 -9.13
C VAL A 405 39.81 -17.51 -9.78
N GLY A 406 38.65 -18.16 -9.66
CA GLY A 406 37.37 -17.68 -10.18
C GLY A 406 36.97 -16.36 -9.55
N TYR A 407 36.98 -16.29 -8.23
CA TYR A 407 36.62 -15.09 -7.48
C TYR A 407 37.57 -13.91 -7.77
N ARG A 408 38.88 -14.17 -7.92
CA ARG A 408 39.84 -13.13 -8.35
C ARG A 408 39.51 -12.55 -9.73
N LYS A 409 39.05 -13.39 -10.67
CA LYS A 409 38.61 -12.93 -12.00
C LYS A 409 37.32 -12.12 -11.92
N ILE A 410 36.37 -12.52 -11.07
CA ILE A 410 35.15 -11.75 -10.81
C ILE A 410 35.52 -10.35 -10.28
N LEU A 411 36.38 -10.26 -9.27
CA LEU A 411 36.81 -8.97 -8.72
C LEU A 411 37.55 -8.12 -9.75
N ALA A 412 38.40 -8.73 -10.58
CA ALA A 412 39.04 -8.03 -11.69
C ALA A 412 38.02 -7.48 -12.68
N ALA A 413 36.99 -8.25 -13.04
CA ALA A 413 35.94 -7.79 -13.96
C ALA A 413 35.19 -6.55 -13.44
N HIS A 414 35.03 -6.44 -12.12
CA HIS A 414 34.38 -5.29 -11.47
C HIS A 414 35.34 -4.13 -11.15
N HIS A 415 36.65 -4.31 -11.30
CA HIS A 415 37.63 -3.25 -11.06
C HIS A 415 37.73 -2.32 -12.29
N PRO A 416 37.77 -0.98 -12.13
CA PRO A 416 37.79 -0.03 -13.27
C PRO A 416 38.91 -0.24 -14.29
N LYS A 417 40.01 -0.86 -13.86
CA LYS A 417 41.19 -1.15 -14.70
C LYS A 417 41.30 -2.62 -15.14
N HIS A 418 40.31 -3.46 -14.82
CA HIS A 418 40.35 -4.91 -15.07
C HIS A 418 41.59 -5.63 -14.51
N THR A 419 42.15 -5.12 -13.41
CA THR A 419 43.37 -5.65 -12.79
C THR A 419 43.04 -6.74 -11.79
N LEU A 420 43.79 -7.85 -11.84
CA LEU A 420 43.68 -8.92 -10.84
C LEU A 420 44.16 -8.43 -9.47
N PRO A 421 43.37 -8.66 -8.39
CA PRO A 421 43.82 -8.38 -7.03
C PRO A 421 45.08 -9.18 -6.64
N ASP A 422 45.92 -8.62 -5.76
CA ASP A 422 47.15 -9.28 -5.28
C ASP A 422 46.79 -10.56 -4.52
N ALA A 423 47.54 -11.63 -4.74
CA ALA A 423 47.36 -12.90 -4.04
C ALA A 423 47.45 -12.74 -2.50
N LYS A 424 48.24 -11.79 -2.01
CA LYS A 424 48.38 -11.48 -0.57
C LYS A 424 47.11 -10.94 0.08
N GLN A 425 46.13 -10.48 -0.71
CA GLN A 425 44.83 -10.06 -0.19
C GLN A 425 43.95 -11.26 0.17
N PHE A 426 44.36 -12.49 -0.17
CA PHE A 426 43.57 -13.70 0.03
C PHE A 426 44.21 -14.64 1.04
N ALA A 427 43.36 -15.26 1.87
CA ALA A 427 43.70 -16.43 2.67
C ALA A 427 42.76 -17.59 2.31
N LEU A 428 43.31 -18.81 2.27
CA LEU A 428 42.55 -20.01 1.95
C LEU A 428 42.49 -20.92 3.16
N TYR A 429 41.28 -21.35 3.52
CA TYR A 429 41.04 -22.24 4.65
C TYR A 429 40.32 -23.51 4.19
N ALA A 430 40.83 -24.66 4.63
CA ALA A 430 40.14 -25.93 4.50
C ALA A 430 39.77 -26.44 5.90
N ILE A 431 38.48 -26.46 6.20
CA ILE A 431 37.98 -26.91 7.49
C ILE A 431 37.46 -28.33 7.32
N THR A 432 37.95 -29.27 8.13
CA THR A 432 37.47 -30.66 8.11
C THR A 432 37.17 -31.12 9.51
N THR A 433 36.09 -31.87 9.67
CA THR A 433 35.76 -32.37 11.01
C THR A 433 36.66 -33.51 11.43
N ILE A 434 36.98 -34.40 10.48
CA ILE A 434 37.80 -35.60 10.68
C ILE A 434 39.19 -35.39 10.05
N TYR A 435 40.21 -35.98 10.67
CA TYR A 435 41.59 -35.95 10.17
C TYR A 435 41.69 -36.56 8.75
N PRO A 436 42.21 -35.83 7.75
CA PRO A 436 42.08 -36.19 6.34
C PRO A 436 43.22 -37.11 5.86
N GLN A 437 43.19 -38.38 6.27
CA GLN A 437 44.25 -39.35 5.96
C GLN A 437 44.53 -39.49 4.45
N GLU A 438 43.48 -39.50 3.62
CA GLU A 438 43.62 -39.67 2.17
C GLU A 438 44.25 -38.46 1.48
N LEU A 439 43.92 -37.23 1.91
CA LEU A 439 44.57 -36.03 1.40
C LEU A 439 46.07 -36.10 1.66
N ILE A 440 46.49 -36.43 2.88
CA ILE A 440 47.90 -36.46 3.29
C ILE A 440 48.68 -37.49 2.48
N LYS A 441 48.10 -38.67 2.23
CA LYS A 441 48.71 -39.68 1.34
C LYS A 441 48.93 -39.15 -0.07
N GLN A 442 48.00 -38.33 -0.58
CA GLN A 442 48.04 -37.79 -1.94
C GLN A 442 49.02 -36.62 -2.08
N VAL A 443 49.11 -35.73 -1.09
CA VAL A 443 49.99 -34.54 -1.15
C VAL A 443 51.40 -34.80 -0.61
N GLY A 444 51.56 -35.85 0.20
CA GLY A 444 52.82 -36.19 0.87
C GLY A 444 53.08 -35.38 2.15
N THR A 445 53.94 -35.91 3.00
CA THR A 445 54.28 -35.34 4.33
C THR A 445 55.11 -34.06 4.26
N THR A 446 55.71 -33.74 3.12
CA THR A 446 56.46 -32.48 2.92
C THR A 446 55.55 -31.28 2.70
N ALA A 447 54.41 -31.50 2.05
CA ALA A 447 53.38 -30.48 1.79
C ALA A 447 52.48 -30.26 3.00
N TRP A 448 52.27 -31.28 3.83
CA TRP A 448 51.44 -31.21 5.04
C TRP A 448 52.27 -30.93 6.29
N GLN A 449 52.18 -29.71 6.82
CA GLN A 449 53.02 -29.25 7.93
C GLN A 449 52.18 -28.93 9.18
N PRO A 450 52.46 -29.54 10.34
CA PRO A 450 51.79 -29.17 11.59
C PRO A 450 52.23 -27.78 12.07
N THR A 451 51.35 -27.09 12.77
CA THR A 451 51.67 -25.82 13.44
C THR A 451 51.83 -26.02 14.95
N ILE A 452 52.14 -24.95 15.68
CA ILE A 452 52.18 -24.96 17.15
C ILE A 452 50.80 -25.17 17.80
N LYS A 453 49.70 -24.98 17.04
CA LYS A 453 48.33 -25.17 17.51
C LYS A 453 47.84 -26.55 17.09
N ASN A 454 47.40 -27.35 18.06
CA ASN A 454 46.83 -28.67 17.80
C ASN A 454 45.62 -28.56 16.86
N GLY A 455 45.53 -29.48 15.89
CA GLY A 455 44.48 -29.49 14.88
C GLY A 455 44.60 -28.40 13.81
N VAL A 456 45.68 -27.61 13.80
CA VAL A 456 45.94 -26.61 12.76
C VAL A 456 47.20 -26.98 11.99
N TYR A 457 47.06 -27.09 10.67
CA TYR A 457 48.09 -27.50 9.73
C TYR A 457 48.21 -26.49 8.61
N GLN A 458 49.38 -26.43 7.97
CA GLN A 458 49.58 -25.75 6.69
C GLN A 458 49.76 -26.77 5.58
N LEU A 459 48.96 -26.62 4.54
CA LEU A 459 49.12 -27.34 3.29
C LEU A 459 49.85 -26.42 2.29
N CYS A 460 51.14 -26.68 2.11
CA CYS A 460 52.01 -25.94 1.20
C CYS A 460 52.08 -26.67 -0.15
N GLY A 461 51.47 -26.10 -1.18
CA GLY A 461 51.43 -26.73 -2.51
C GLY A 461 50.92 -25.78 -3.59
N PHE A 462 51.27 -26.04 -4.85
CA PHE A 462 50.81 -25.24 -6.00
C PHE A 462 51.15 -23.74 -5.93
N GLY A 463 52.17 -23.36 -5.15
CA GLY A 463 52.54 -21.96 -4.91
C GLY A 463 51.58 -21.21 -3.97
N LEU A 464 50.72 -21.93 -3.25
CA LEU A 464 49.78 -21.42 -2.27
C LEU A 464 50.03 -22.05 -0.90
N GLU A 465 49.64 -21.33 0.14
CA GLU A 465 49.58 -21.81 1.51
C GLU A 465 48.11 -21.86 1.91
N ILE A 466 47.63 -23.05 2.29
CA ILE A 466 46.24 -23.27 2.71
C ILE A 466 46.25 -23.71 4.17
N THR A 467 45.57 -22.96 5.03
CA THR A 467 45.43 -23.33 6.43
C THR A 467 44.35 -24.38 6.58
N VAL A 468 44.73 -25.55 7.11
CA VAL A 468 43.82 -26.68 7.32
C VAL A 468 43.49 -26.81 8.80
N ILE A 469 42.20 -26.79 9.12
CA ILE A 469 41.67 -26.85 10.49
C ILE A 469 40.94 -28.19 10.66
N VAL A 470 41.49 -29.07 11.49
CA VAL A 470 40.92 -30.38 11.82
C VAL A 470 40.19 -30.28 13.16
N ILE A 471 38.86 -30.11 13.09
CA ILE A 471 38.03 -29.74 14.26
C ILE A 471 38.19 -30.72 15.42
N ASN A 472 38.22 -32.03 15.15
CA ASN A 472 38.33 -33.05 16.21
C ASN A 472 39.71 -33.11 16.90
N GLU A 473 40.71 -32.40 16.39
CA GLU A 473 42.04 -32.29 16.99
C GLU A 473 42.28 -30.92 17.66
N ILE A 474 41.34 -29.98 17.47
CA ILE A 474 41.39 -28.68 18.14
C ILE A 474 41.27 -28.90 19.64
N THR A 475 42.09 -28.17 20.41
CA THR A 475 42.07 -28.24 21.87
C THR A 475 40.79 -27.61 22.41
N THR A 476 40.11 -28.35 23.29
CA THR A 476 38.92 -27.89 24.01
C THR A 476 39.26 -26.70 24.93
N ALA A 477 38.93 -25.50 24.48
CA ALA A 477 39.19 -24.25 25.19
C ALA A 477 38.05 -23.22 24.94
N PRO A 478 37.88 -22.19 25.80
CA PRO A 478 36.84 -21.18 25.63
C PRO A 478 36.85 -20.45 24.28
N HIS A 479 38.03 -20.03 23.80
CA HIS A 479 38.15 -19.34 22.50
C HIS A 479 37.88 -20.26 21.30
N ASN A 480 38.07 -21.57 21.46
CA ASN A 480 37.77 -22.59 20.46
C ASN A 480 36.32 -23.07 20.49
N ARG A 481 35.45 -22.44 21.30
CA ARG A 481 34.03 -22.79 21.37
C ARG A 481 33.36 -22.91 19.98
N PRO A 482 33.62 -22.04 18.99
CA PRO A 482 33.07 -22.21 17.65
C PRO A 482 33.44 -23.56 17.02
N TRP A 483 34.71 -23.97 17.09
CA TRP A 483 35.15 -25.28 16.60
C TRP A 483 34.56 -26.42 17.40
N ASN A 484 34.51 -26.30 18.73
CA ASN A 484 33.98 -27.34 19.60
C ASN A 484 32.49 -27.63 19.31
N LEU A 485 31.69 -26.63 18.93
CA LEU A 485 30.30 -26.79 18.50
C LEU A 485 30.15 -27.59 17.20
N LEU A 486 31.17 -27.60 16.35
CA LEU A 486 31.18 -28.32 15.07
C LEU A 486 31.83 -29.71 15.17
N SER A 487 32.36 -30.08 16.34
CA SER A 487 32.99 -31.37 16.60
C SER A 487 32.06 -32.54 16.29
N SER A 488 32.63 -33.70 15.98
CA SER A 488 31.87 -34.96 15.95
C SER A 488 31.85 -35.66 17.32
N GLN A 489 32.58 -35.15 18.31
CA GLN A 489 32.70 -35.75 19.64
C GLN A 489 31.68 -35.12 20.59
N GLN A 490 30.73 -35.92 21.08
CA GLN A 490 29.64 -35.41 21.93
C GLN A 490 30.15 -34.70 23.19
N THR A 491 31.20 -35.22 23.82
CA THR A 491 31.83 -34.61 25.01
C THR A 491 32.36 -33.20 24.74
N THR A 492 32.88 -32.95 23.55
CA THR A 492 33.40 -31.65 23.12
C THR A 492 32.26 -30.67 22.82
N ILE A 493 31.17 -31.15 22.21
CA ILE A 493 29.95 -30.37 22.00
C ILE A 493 29.33 -29.99 23.36
N ASP A 494 29.20 -30.94 24.28
CA ASP A 494 28.63 -30.71 25.61
C ASP A 494 29.43 -29.66 26.39
N TYR A 495 30.77 -29.72 26.33
CA TYR A 495 31.62 -28.67 26.87
C TYR A 495 31.32 -27.29 26.26
N ALA A 496 31.14 -27.21 24.94
CA ALA A 496 30.88 -25.96 24.24
C ALA A 496 29.49 -25.38 24.55
N LEU A 497 28.49 -26.23 24.77
CA LEU A 497 27.13 -25.83 25.13
C LEU A 497 27.05 -25.31 26.58
N ASN A 498 27.86 -25.84 27.49
CA ASN A 498 27.84 -25.52 28.91
C ASN A 498 28.67 -24.27 29.32
N GLN A 499 29.08 -23.42 28.37
CA GLN A 499 29.78 -22.17 28.71
C GLN A 499 28.81 -21.05 29.10
N ASP A 500 29.27 -20.15 29.97
CA ASP A 500 28.45 -19.09 30.60
C ASP A 500 27.78 -18.13 29.61
N VAL A 501 28.39 -17.92 28.44
CA VAL A 501 27.83 -17.05 27.40
C VAL A 501 26.75 -17.83 26.64
N PRO A 502 25.47 -17.42 26.64
CA PRO A 502 24.42 -18.15 25.94
C PRO A 502 24.63 -18.11 24.41
N LEU A 503 24.23 -19.18 23.73
CA LEU A 503 24.13 -19.16 22.27
C LEU A 503 22.88 -18.39 21.84
N PRO A 504 22.89 -17.71 20.67
CA PRO A 504 21.68 -17.19 20.06
C PRO A 504 20.62 -18.28 19.86
N ASP A 505 19.34 -17.94 20.03
CA ASP A 505 18.22 -18.89 19.93
C ASP A 505 18.21 -19.64 18.58
N ASP A 506 18.53 -18.94 17.50
CA ASP A 506 18.57 -19.50 16.15
C ASP A 506 19.78 -20.44 15.89
N LEU A 507 20.80 -20.41 16.75
CA LEU A 507 21.90 -21.37 16.74
C LEU A 507 21.62 -22.54 17.70
N ARG A 508 20.95 -22.26 18.82
CA ARG A 508 20.58 -23.25 19.84
C ARG A 508 19.69 -24.38 19.28
N GLN A 509 18.73 -24.04 18.42
CA GLN A 509 17.83 -25.00 17.76
C GLN A 509 18.57 -26.14 17.00
N TYR A 510 19.82 -25.95 16.57
CA TYR A 510 20.59 -27.00 15.90
C TYR A 510 21.03 -28.12 16.83
N PHE A 511 21.10 -27.84 18.13
CA PHE A 511 21.56 -28.75 19.19
C PHE A 511 20.42 -29.27 20.07
N GLU A 512 19.23 -28.68 19.96
CA GLU A 512 18.03 -29.20 20.58
C GLU A 512 17.67 -30.54 19.89
N ARG A 513 17.72 -31.63 20.65
CA ARG A 513 17.23 -32.92 20.16
C ARG A 513 15.74 -32.75 19.92
N ASN A 514 15.29 -32.96 18.68
CA ASN A 514 13.87 -33.16 18.37
C ASN A 514 13.32 -34.16 19.38
N SER A 515 12.45 -33.66 20.28
CA SER A 515 11.75 -34.47 21.27
C SER A 515 10.63 -35.25 20.60
#